data_AF-A0A196QTK8-F1
#
_entry.id   AF-A0A196QTK8-F1
#
_cell.length_a   1.000
_cell.length_b   1.000
_cell.length_c   1.000
_cell.angle_alpha   90.00
_cell.angle_beta   90.00
_cell.angle_gamma   90.00
#
_symmetry.space_group_name_H-M   'P 1'
#
loop_
_entity.id
_entity.type
_entity.pdbx_description
1 polymer ?
#
loop_
_entity_poly.entity_id
_entity_poly.type
_entity_poly.pdbx_seq_one_letter_code
_entity_poly.pdbx_strand_id
1 'polypeptide(L)'
;MGFKWYRAGLPKLTVTALAGILLLTGCSADRYLMVPKTDLNELQGSIKSQRATLVTMENNAAVRHEQAIAQNRSSTQTILDAIATQVEKPECPPVQAQKQCPTIDDSKGRADRLKGKVIVGEVENFYLAGPGLIYKARIDSGAETSSIDARNITRFERDGNNWVRFDVPVPGADKFVTLEKEISRRVRVIQASADEAERRVVVELQFFIGDHQQVAEFTLADRTNLTYEVLIGRNILRDVMLVDVGKEYATELPESIRNNNGNES
;
A
#
# COMPACT_ATOMS: atom_id res chain seq x y z
N MET A 1 36.80 -18.65 48.43
CA MET A 1 35.90 -17.48 48.39
C MET A 1 35.12 -17.59 47.08
N GLY A 2 33.85 -17.99 47.00
CA GLY A 2 32.76 -17.96 47.97
C GLY A 2 31.80 -16.82 47.63
N PHE A 3 30.95 -16.96 46.59
CA PHE A 3 29.75 -16.14 46.41
C PHE A 3 28.62 -17.00 45.82
N LYS A 4 27.71 -17.40 46.72
CA LYS A 4 26.42 -18.05 46.43
C LYS A 4 25.38 -16.95 46.20
N TRP A 5 24.60 -17.05 45.14
CA TRP A 5 23.41 -16.22 44.90
C TRP A 5 22.14 -16.88 45.45
N TYR A 6 21.19 -16.01 45.80
CA TYR A 6 20.04 -16.23 46.68
C TYR A 6 18.85 -16.99 46.05
N ARG A 7 18.05 -17.58 46.95
CA ARG A 7 16.77 -18.26 46.75
C ARG A 7 15.64 -17.25 46.53
N ALA A 8 14.60 -17.65 45.77
CA ALA A 8 13.23 -17.17 45.97
C ALA A 8 12.25 -18.32 45.67
N GLY A 9 11.39 -18.62 46.65
CA GLY A 9 10.40 -19.70 46.60
C GLY A 9 9.01 -19.21 46.18
N LEU A 10 8.26 -20.09 45.52
CA LEU A 10 6.83 -19.93 45.21
C LEU A 10 5.98 -20.65 46.26
N PRO A 11 4.87 -20.05 46.76
CA PRO A 11 3.91 -20.75 47.61
C PRO A 11 2.80 -21.43 46.79
N LYS A 12 2.29 -22.52 47.37
CA LYS A 12 1.22 -23.41 46.90
C LYS A 12 -0.16 -22.81 47.21
N LEU A 13 -1.14 -22.99 46.32
CA LEU A 13 -2.56 -22.66 46.54
C LEU A 13 -3.40 -23.94 46.51
N THR A 14 -4.22 -24.19 47.55
CA THR A 14 -5.24 -25.26 47.63
C THR A 14 -6.38 -24.84 48.57
N VAL A 15 -7.56 -25.49 48.43
CA VAL A 15 -8.78 -25.55 49.31
C VAL A 15 -10.01 -24.80 48.71
N THR A 16 -10.94 -25.45 47.95
CA THR A 16 -12.19 -26.22 48.30
C THR A 16 -13.30 -25.37 48.95
N ALA A 17 -14.63 -25.53 48.81
CA ALA A 17 -15.59 -26.36 48.07
C ALA A 17 -17.02 -25.76 48.26
N LEU A 18 -17.97 -26.17 47.41
CA LEU A 18 -19.43 -25.88 47.45
C LEU A 18 -20.16 -26.39 48.71
N ALA A 19 -21.24 -25.69 49.15
CA ALA A 19 -22.62 -26.21 49.37
C ALA A 19 -23.43 -25.38 50.39
N GLY A 20 -24.71 -25.06 50.10
CA GLY A 20 -25.68 -24.51 51.05
C GLY A 20 -27.07 -24.27 50.43
N ILE A 21 -28.04 -25.11 50.78
CA ILE A 21 -29.38 -25.30 50.20
C ILE A 21 -30.50 -24.75 51.13
N LEU A 22 -31.59 -24.26 50.50
CA LEU A 22 -33.00 -24.08 50.91
C LEU A 22 -33.38 -23.91 52.40
N LEU A 23 -34.33 -22.97 52.66
CA LEU A 23 -35.57 -23.23 53.42
C LEU A 23 -36.69 -22.24 53.01
N LEU A 24 -37.76 -22.79 52.42
CA LEU A 24 -39.07 -22.16 52.14
C LEU A 24 -40.07 -22.59 53.23
N THR A 25 -40.96 -21.69 53.67
CA THR A 25 -42.31 -22.06 54.12
C THR A 25 -43.32 -20.96 53.74
N GLY A 26 -44.39 -21.36 53.06
CA GLY A 26 -45.58 -20.57 52.82
C GLY A 26 -46.78 -21.21 53.53
N CYS A 27 -47.81 -20.42 53.81
CA CYS A 27 -49.12 -20.90 54.29
C CYS A 27 -50.20 -20.47 53.30
N SER A 28 -50.98 -21.44 52.82
CA SER A 28 -52.25 -21.23 52.10
C SER A 28 -53.39 -21.70 53.00
N ALA A 29 -54.49 -20.92 53.05
CA ALA A 29 -55.75 -21.37 53.60
C ALA A 29 -56.89 -20.83 52.73
N ASP A 30 -57.51 -21.72 51.96
CA ASP A 30 -58.71 -21.46 51.16
C ASP A 30 -59.94 -21.36 52.07
N ARG A 31 -60.66 -20.24 51.98
CA ARG A 31 -61.91 -20.00 52.69
C ARG A 31 -62.96 -19.58 51.67
N TYR A 32 -63.85 -20.50 51.29
CA TYR A 32 -64.96 -20.20 50.39
C TYR A 32 -65.99 -19.31 51.10
N LEU A 33 -66.07 -18.04 50.70
CA LEU A 33 -67.13 -17.10 51.12
C LEU A 33 -68.30 -17.20 50.13
N MET A 34 -69.47 -17.63 50.60
CA MET A 34 -70.72 -17.46 49.85
C MET A 34 -71.28 -16.06 50.10
N VAL A 35 -71.31 -15.25 49.04
CA VAL A 35 -71.82 -13.86 49.06
C VAL A 35 -73.32 -13.85 48.68
N PRO A 36 -74.20 -13.19 49.46
CA PRO A 36 -75.62 -13.06 49.13
C PRO A 36 -75.85 -12.39 47.78
N LYS A 37 -76.84 -12.84 46.99
CA LYS A 37 -77.09 -12.31 45.63
C LYS A 37 -77.44 -10.82 45.59
N THR A 38 -77.91 -10.24 46.70
CA THR A 38 -78.18 -8.80 46.82
C THR A 38 -76.91 -7.96 46.81
N ASP A 39 -75.81 -8.47 47.37
CA ASP A 39 -74.49 -7.82 47.34
C ASP A 39 -73.90 -7.76 45.94
N LEU A 40 -74.28 -8.69 45.05
CA LEU A 40 -73.76 -8.70 43.68
C LEU A 40 -74.19 -7.47 42.87
N ASN A 41 -75.38 -6.93 43.14
CA ASN A 41 -75.87 -5.72 42.47
C ASN A 41 -75.11 -4.47 42.97
N GLU A 42 -74.82 -4.39 44.26
CA GLU A 42 -74.00 -3.31 44.83
C GLU A 42 -72.54 -3.40 44.36
N LEU A 43 -71.97 -4.60 44.32
CA LEU A 43 -70.64 -4.85 43.79
C LEU A 43 -70.55 -4.49 42.30
N GLN A 44 -71.57 -4.81 41.52
CA GLN A 44 -71.66 -4.45 40.11
C GLN A 44 -71.75 -2.92 39.93
N GLY A 45 -72.48 -2.23 40.81
CA GLY A 45 -72.49 -0.76 40.88
C GLY A 45 -71.12 -0.16 41.18
N SER A 46 -70.40 -0.74 42.15
CA SER A 46 -69.04 -0.33 42.54
C SER A 46 -68.00 -0.61 41.45
N ILE A 47 -68.06 -1.77 40.79
CA ILE A 47 -67.18 -2.07 39.64
C ILE A 47 -67.45 -1.10 38.48
N LYS A 48 -68.71 -0.73 38.25
CA LYS A 48 -69.06 0.24 37.20
C LYS A 48 -68.52 1.63 37.53
N SER A 49 -68.62 2.09 38.78
CA SER A 49 -68.07 3.38 39.19
C SER A 49 -66.53 3.40 39.19
N GLN A 50 -65.88 2.31 39.61
CA GLN A 50 -64.43 2.15 39.52
C GLN A 50 -63.94 2.17 38.07
N ARG A 51 -64.62 1.45 37.16
CA ARG A 51 -64.29 1.48 35.72
C ARG A 51 -64.46 2.89 35.13
N ALA A 52 -65.53 3.59 35.47
CA ALA A 52 -65.72 4.98 35.05
C ALA A 52 -64.63 5.91 35.59
N THR A 53 -64.18 5.69 36.84
CA THR A 53 -63.07 6.43 37.45
C THR A 53 -61.74 6.13 36.76
N LEU A 54 -61.46 4.87 36.40
CA LEU A 54 -60.25 4.50 35.67
C LEU A 54 -60.22 5.13 34.28
N VAL A 55 -61.33 5.08 33.54
CA VAL A 55 -61.43 5.71 32.21
C VAL A 55 -61.24 7.22 32.29
N THR A 56 -61.80 7.88 33.31
CA THR A 56 -61.58 9.33 33.50
C THR A 56 -60.14 9.66 33.88
N MET A 57 -59.49 8.85 34.72
CA MET A 57 -58.06 9.01 35.03
C MET A 57 -57.17 8.80 33.81
N GLU A 58 -57.46 7.79 32.98
CA GLU A 58 -56.73 7.50 31.75
C GLU A 58 -56.84 8.65 30.75
N ASN A 59 -58.06 9.17 30.53
CA ASN A 59 -58.27 10.35 29.68
C ASN A 59 -57.54 11.59 30.20
N ASN A 60 -57.58 11.83 31.51
CA ASN A 60 -56.86 12.94 32.14
C ASN A 60 -55.33 12.78 32.02
N ALA A 61 -54.81 11.56 32.12
CA ALA A 61 -53.39 11.26 31.94
C ALA A 61 -52.96 11.48 30.48
N ALA A 62 -53.77 11.03 29.51
CA ALA A 62 -53.52 11.23 28.09
C ALA A 62 -53.47 12.72 27.72
N VAL A 63 -54.44 13.52 28.17
CA VAL A 63 -54.47 14.97 27.93
C VAL A 63 -53.25 15.67 28.54
N ARG A 64 -52.87 15.33 29.79
CA ARG A 64 -51.67 15.90 30.42
C ARG A 64 -50.39 15.53 29.68
N HIS A 65 -50.29 14.28 29.21
CA HIS A 65 -49.13 13.81 28.45
C HIS A 65 -49.01 14.56 27.12
N GLU A 66 -50.11 14.71 26.40
CA GLU A 66 -50.15 15.45 25.14
C GLU A 66 -49.79 16.93 25.34
N GLN A 67 -50.32 17.56 26.40
CA GLN A 67 -49.99 18.93 26.75
C GLN A 67 -48.50 19.10 27.11
N ALA A 68 -47.92 18.15 27.85
CA ALA A 68 -46.49 18.16 28.18
C ALA A 68 -45.60 18.02 26.92
N ILE A 69 -45.98 17.13 25.99
CA ILE A 69 -45.28 16.99 24.70
C ILE A 69 -45.38 18.29 23.89
N ALA A 70 -46.57 18.91 23.83
CA ALA A 70 -46.77 20.16 23.11
C ALA A 70 -45.93 21.31 23.69
N GLN A 71 -45.86 21.42 25.01
CA GLN A 71 -45.00 22.41 25.69
C GLN A 71 -43.52 22.16 25.42
N ASN A 72 -43.07 20.90 25.48
CA ASN A 72 -41.68 20.56 25.18
C ASN A 72 -41.34 20.91 23.73
N ARG A 73 -42.20 20.55 22.76
CA ARG A 73 -42.02 20.90 21.35
C ARG A 73 -41.93 22.40 21.11
N SER A 74 -42.83 23.19 21.69
CA SER A 74 -42.81 24.66 21.60
C SER A 74 -41.52 25.25 22.17
N SER A 75 -41.08 24.74 23.33
CA SER A 75 -39.84 25.16 23.97
C SER A 75 -38.63 24.81 23.11
N THR A 76 -38.56 23.59 22.57
CA THR A 76 -37.47 23.18 21.66
C THR A 76 -37.45 24.01 20.38
N GLN A 77 -38.62 24.35 19.82
CA GLN A 77 -38.68 25.15 18.60
C GLN A 77 -38.21 26.58 18.86
N THR A 78 -38.57 27.16 20.00
CA THR A 78 -38.10 28.48 20.43
C THR A 78 -36.58 28.51 20.60
N ILE A 79 -35.99 27.45 21.17
CA ILE A 79 -34.53 27.32 21.31
C ILE A 79 -33.86 27.21 19.93
N LEU A 80 -34.40 26.40 19.03
CA LEU A 80 -33.86 26.26 17.67
C LEU A 80 -33.91 27.57 16.89
N ASP A 81 -35.00 28.34 17.03
CA ASP A 81 -35.15 29.65 16.40
C ASP A 81 -34.19 30.69 16.99
N ALA A 82 -33.97 30.67 18.30
CA ALA A 82 -32.98 31.50 18.98
C ALA A 82 -31.53 31.17 18.54
N ILE A 83 -31.21 29.89 18.32
CA ILE A 83 -29.90 29.47 17.78
C ILE A 83 -29.76 29.94 16.33
N ALA A 84 -30.80 29.81 15.51
CA ALA A 84 -30.77 30.24 14.11
C ALA A 84 -30.63 31.75 13.93
N THR A 85 -31.18 32.56 14.86
CA THR A 85 -31.09 34.03 14.83
C THR A 85 -29.77 34.56 15.41
N GLN A 86 -29.15 33.87 16.36
CA GLN A 86 -27.90 34.32 16.99
C GLN A 86 -26.63 33.77 16.33
N VAL A 87 -26.72 32.72 15.52
CA VAL A 87 -25.58 32.12 14.83
C VAL A 87 -25.69 32.45 13.34
N GLU A 88 -25.09 33.57 12.95
CA GLU A 88 -24.85 33.87 11.54
C GLU A 88 -23.98 32.74 10.96
N LYS A 89 -24.42 32.14 9.85
CA LYS A 89 -23.70 31.01 9.23
C LYS A 89 -22.27 31.47 8.95
N PRO A 90 -21.24 30.77 9.44
CA PRO A 90 -19.87 31.17 9.15
C PRO A 90 -19.68 31.15 7.64
N GLU A 91 -19.42 32.32 7.06
CA GLU A 91 -18.97 32.40 5.69
C GLU A 91 -17.63 31.68 5.63
N CYS A 92 -17.56 30.64 4.79
CA CYS A 92 -16.30 30.00 4.49
C CYS A 92 -15.34 31.11 4.03
N PRO A 93 -14.15 31.23 4.63
CA PRO A 93 -13.11 32.11 4.10
C PRO A 93 -12.96 31.84 2.61
N PRO A 94 -12.76 32.88 1.77
CA PRO A 94 -12.58 32.67 0.34
C PRO A 94 -11.51 31.58 0.17
N VAL A 95 -11.90 30.49 -0.50
CA VAL A 95 -11.01 29.37 -0.78
C VAL A 95 -9.80 29.98 -1.46
N GLN A 96 -8.69 30.06 -0.75
CA GLN A 96 -7.46 30.56 -1.34
C GLN A 96 -7.23 29.67 -2.55
N ALA A 97 -7.12 30.29 -3.74
CA ALA A 97 -6.89 29.58 -4.98
C ALA A 97 -5.78 28.58 -4.72
N GLN A 98 -6.13 27.29 -4.75
CA GLN A 98 -5.15 26.23 -4.57
C GLN A 98 -4.08 26.52 -5.60
N LYS A 99 -2.83 26.74 -5.15
CA LYS A 99 -1.68 26.77 -6.05
C LYS A 99 -1.80 25.47 -6.83
N GLN A 100 -2.16 25.57 -8.10
CA GLN A 100 -2.21 24.43 -8.99
C GLN A 100 -0.90 23.69 -8.79
N CYS A 101 -0.97 22.41 -8.42
CA CYS A 101 0.22 21.57 -8.41
C CYS A 101 0.87 21.79 -9.78
N PRO A 102 2.16 22.20 -9.83
CA PRO A 102 2.82 22.41 -11.10
C PRO A 102 2.57 21.16 -11.93
N THR A 103 2.03 21.34 -13.14
CA THR A 103 1.87 20.25 -14.10
C THR A 103 3.23 19.59 -14.21
N ILE A 104 3.33 18.34 -13.76
CA ILE A 104 4.57 17.58 -13.87
C ILE A 104 4.83 17.48 -15.37
N ASP A 105 5.95 18.04 -15.81
CA ASP A 105 6.39 17.96 -17.19
C ASP A 105 6.88 16.54 -17.45
N ASP A 106 5.95 15.65 -17.78
CA ASP A 106 6.20 14.22 -18.04
C ASP A 106 7.13 14.00 -19.26
N SER A 107 7.43 15.06 -20.02
CA SER A 107 8.31 15.01 -21.19
C SER A 107 9.75 14.56 -20.86
N LYS A 108 10.18 14.67 -19.59
CA LYS A 108 11.56 14.34 -19.17
C LYS A 108 11.71 12.99 -18.46
N GLY A 109 10.62 12.25 -18.25
CA GLY A 109 10.63 11.05 -17.40
C GLY A 109 10.65 11.42 -15.92
N ARG A 110 10.32 10.45 -15.05
CA ARG A 110 10.18 10.66 -13.60
C ARG A 110 11.16 9.78 -12.84
N ALA A 111 11.97 10.38 -11.98
CA ALA A 111 12.78 9.64 -11.03
C ALA A 111 12.98 10.44 -9.74
N ASP A 112 12.68 9.83 -8.60
CA ASP A 112 12.93 10.45 -7.30
C ASP A 112 14.44 10.54 -7.07
N ARG A 113 14.92 11.61 -6.46
CA ARG A 113 16.35 11.80 -6.20
C ARG A 113 16.61 12.11 -4.73
N LEU A 114 17.63 11.47 -4.16
CA LEU A 114 18.15 11.77 -2.82
C LEU A 114 19.62 12.11 -2.92
N LYS A 115 19.99 13.33 -2.47
CA LYS A 115 21.36 13.86 -2.56
C LYS A 115 21.96 13.79 -3.97
N GLY A 116 21.13 14.03 -4.99
CA GLY A 116 21.52 13.99 -6.41
C GLY A 116 21.57 12.60 -7.04
N LYS A 117 21.45 11.53 -6.26
CA LYS A 117 21.37 10.15 -6.77
C LYS A 117 19.93 9.76 -7.08
N VAL A 118 19.73 9.07 -8.18
CA VAL A 118 18.43 8.54 -8.61
C VAL A 118 18.03 7.37 -7.73
N ILE A 119 16.82 7.38 -7.20
CA ILE A 119 16.25 6.25 -6.47
C ILE A 119 15.67 5.29 -7.49
N VAL A 120 16.19 4.07 -7.50
CA VAL A 120 15.75 2.97 -8.36
C VAL A 120 15.20 1.84 -7.50
N GLY A 121 14.22 1.11 -8.01
CA GLY A 121 13.74 -0.13 -7.44
C GLY A 121 14.71 -1.30 -7.66
N GLU A 122 14.28 -2.49 -7.26
CA GLU A 122 15.01 -3.72 -7.47
C GLU A 122 14.97 -4.21 -8.93
N VAL A 123 13.97 -3.77 -9.68
CA VAL A 123 13.80 -3.93 -11.13
C VAL A 123 13.42 -2.59 -11.74
N GLU A 124 14.00 -2.25 -12.88
CA GLU A 124 13.71 -1.01 -13.60
C GLU A 124 13.56 -1.22 -15.11
N ASN A 125 12.87 -0.30 -15.77
CA ASN A 125 12.87 -0.22 -17.23
C ASN A 125 14.19 0.37 -17.71
N PHE A 126 14.90 -0.39 -18.54
CA PHE A 126 16.17 0.00 -19.13
C PHE A 126 16.00 0.20 -20.62
N TYR A 127 16.17 1.43 -21.10
CA TYR A 127 16.12 1.73 -22.52
C TYR A 127 17.52 1.74 -23.12
N LEU A 128 17.76 0.90 -24.12
CA LEU A 128 19.00 0.84 -24.88
C LEU A 128 18.89 1.73 -26.13
N ALA A 129 19.62 2.84 -26.14
CA ALA A 129 19.42 3.90 -27.15
C ALA A 129 19.79 3.49 -28.58
N GLY A 130 20.75 2.59 -28.77
CA GLY A 130 21.21 2.17 -30.10
C GLY A 130 20.10 1.53 -30.95
N PRO A 131 19.52 0.40 -30.53
CA PRO A 131 18.38 -0.24 -31.21
C PRO A 131 17.02 0.31 -30.78
N GLY A 132 16.94 1.17 -29.75
CA GLY A 132 15.69 1.75 -29.28
C GLY A 132 14.80 0.80 -28.47
N LEU A 133 15.38 -0.21 -27.82
CA LEU A 133 14.65 -1.28 -27.13
C LEU A 133 14.54 -1.03 -25.62
N ILE A 134 13.42 -1.44 -25.00
CA ILE A 134 13.19 -1.35 -23.55
C ILE A 134 13.23 -2.75 -22.92
N TYR A 135 14.20 -2.98 -22.05
CA TYR A 135 14.41 -4.22 -21.31
C TYR A 135 13.98 -4.09 -19.85
N LYS A 136 13.75 -5.23 -19.20
CA LYS A 136 13.68 -5.30 -17.73
C LYS A 136 15.09 -5.50 -17.19
N ALA A 137 15.56 -4.56 -16.38
CA ALA A 137 16.88 -4.62 -15.78
C ALA A 137 16.80 -4.96 -14.30
N ARG A 138 17.58 -5.97 -13.89
CA ARG A 138 17.83 -6.26 -12.47
C ARG A 138 18.84 -5.25 -11.92
N ILE A 139 18.48 -4.56 -10.84
CA ILE A 139 19.43 -3.71 -10.11
C ILE A 139 20.12 -4.57 -9.05
N ASP A 140 21.43 -4.80 -9.22
CA ASP A 140 22.18 -5.73 -8.38
C ASP A 140 23.45 -5.09 -7.79
N SER A 141 23.37 -4.69 -6.53
CA SER A 141 24.51 -4.17 -5.77
C SER A 141 25.61 -5.21 -5.48
N GLY A 142 25.30 -6.51 -5.61
CA GLY A 142 26.24 -7.62 -5.46
C GLY A 142 27.18 -7.78 -6.66
N ALA A 143 26.76 -7.37 -7.85
CA ALA A 143 27.56 -7.45 -9.06
C ALA A 143 28.54 -6.28 -9.19
N GLU A 144 29.77 -6.57 -9.61
CA GLU A 144 30.77 -5.53 -9.89
C GLU A 144 30.47 -4.79 -11.20
N THR A 145 30.18 -5.53 -12.26
CA THR A 145 30.02 -5.03 -13.62
C THR A 145 28.64 -5.37 -14.16
N SER A 146 28.01 -4.40 -14.82
CA SER A 146 26.76 -4.59 -15.55
C SER A 146 26.92 -5.55 -16.74
N SER A 147 25.86 -6.26 -17.08
CA SER A 147 25.83 -7.21 -18.19
C SER A 147 24.54 -7.11 -18.99
N ILE A 148 24.61 -7.40 -20.28
CA ILE A 148 23.45 -7.47 -21.18
C ILE A 148 23.44 -8.80 -21.93
N ASP A 149 22.24 -9.34 -22.17
CA ASP A 149 22.06 -10.52 -23.00
C ASP A 149 22.55 -10.26 -24.42
N ALA A 150 23.47 -11.09 -24.89
CA ALA A 150 24.09 -10.96 -26.19
C ALA A 150 24.44 -12.33 -26.76
N ARG A 151 24.06 -12.57 -28.01
CA ARG A 151 24.26 -13.82 -28.75
C ARG A 151 25.13 -13.58 -29.97
N ASN A 152 25.60 -14.67 -30.59
CA ASN A 152 26.36 -14.64 -31.85
C ASN A 152 27.56 -13.67 -31.83
N ILE A 153 28.26 -13.61 -30.68
CA ILE A 153 29.35 -12.65 -30.43
C ILE A 153 30.54 -12.98 -31.34
N THR A 154 30.82 -12.08 -32.29
CA THR A 154 31.90 -12.23 -33.28
C THR A 154 32.84 -11.04 -33.21
N ARG A 155 34.12 -11.27 -32.93
CA ARG A 155 35.16 -10.23 -32.92
C ARG A 155 35.67 -9.99 -34.33
N PHE A 156 35.94 -8.74 -34.68
CA PHE A 156 36.54 -8.38 -35.96
C PHE A 156 37.37 -7.10 -35.83
N GLU A 157 38.19 -6.80 -36.84
CA GLU A 157 38.97 -5.58 -36.90
C GLU A 157 38.33 -4.59 -37.89
N ARG A 158 38.25 -3.32 -37.53
CA ARG A 158 37.83 -2.23 -38.40
C ARG A 158 38.69 -1.01 -38.11
N ASP A 159 39.34 -0.50 -39.16
CA ASP A 159 40.22 0.68 -39.11
C ASP A 159 41.31 0.60 -38.03
N GLY A 160 41.90 -0.59 -37.84
CA GLY A 160 42.95 -0.83 -36.84
C GLY A 160 42.46 -0.92 -35.38
N ASN A 161 41.15 -0.88 -35.15
CA ASN A 161 40.56 -1.04 -33.83
C ASN A 161 39.85 -2.40 -33.70
N ASN A 162 39.77 -2.91 -32.48
CA ASN A 162 39.06 -4.16 -32.17
C ASN A 162 37.56 -3.89 -32.00
N TRP A 163 36.73 -4.55 -32.79
CA TRP A 163 35.28 -4.45 -32.76
C TRP A 163 34.64 -5.79 -32.42
N VAL A 164 33.37 -5.72 -32.02
CA VAL A 164 32.53 -6.88 -31.80
C VAL A 164 31.17 -6.66 -32.47
N ARG A 165 30.68 -7.70 -33.14
CA ARG A 165 29.30 -7.84 -33.61
C ARG A 165 28.58 -8.81 -32.70
N PHE A 166 27.37 -8.47 -32.28
CA PHE A 166 26.55 -9.32 -31.41
C PHE A 166 25.07 -9.02 -31.61
N ASP A 167 24.25 -10.00 -31.27
CA ASP A 167 22.80 -9.93 -31.40
C ASP A 167 22.15 -9.75 -30.03
N VAL A 168 21.27 -8.77 -29.90
CA VAL A 168 20.45 -8.57 -28.69
C VAL A 168 19.00 -9.00 -28.97
N PRO A 169 18.32 -9.69 -28.04
CA PRO A 169 16.93 -10.08 -28.23
C PRO A 169 16.02 -8.85 -28.24
N VAL A 170 14.95 -8.91 -29.04
CA VAL A 170 13.86 -7.91 -28.99
C VAL A 170 12.86 -8.34 -27.91
N PRO A 171 12.65 -7.54 -26.85
CA PRO A 171 11.72 -7.89 -25.78
C PRO A 171 10.31 -8.18 -26.32
N GLY A 172 9.76 -9.35 -25.99
CA GLY A 172 8.42 -9.77 -26.42
C GLY A 172 8.32 -10.35 -27.83
N ALA A 173 9.43 -10.49 -28.57
CA ALA A 173 9.44 -11.11 -29.89
C ALA A 173 10.57 -12.14 -30.03
N ASP A 174 10.35 -13.18 -30.83
CA ASP A 174 11.41 -14.13 -31.22
C ASP A 174 12.24 -13.54 -32.38
N LYS A 175 12.85 -12.37 -32.12
CA LYS A 175 13.66 -11.60 -33.06
C LYS A 175 14.91 -11.08 -32.37
N PHE A 176 15.93 -10.82 -33.17
CA PHE A 176 17.19 -10.27 -32.72
C PHE A 176 17.55 -9.02 -33.52
N VAL A 177 18.25 -8.09 -32.87
CA VAL A 177 18.87 -6.93 -33.51
C VAL A 177 20.38 -7.05 -33.41
N THR A 178 21.06 -7.02 -34.56
CA THR A 178 22.52 -7.04 -34.62
C THR A 178 23.08 -5.65 -34.34
N LEU A 179 24.05 -5.58 -33.44
CA LEU A 179 24.80 -4.38 -33.08
C LEU A 179 26.29 -4.60 -33.32
N GLU A 180 26.97 -3.51 -33.68
CA GLU A 180 28.44 -3.47 -33.78
C GLU A 180 28.98 -2.37 -32.89
N LYS A 181 29.97 -2.71 -32.05
CA LYS A 181 30.61 -1.77 -31.12
C LYS A 181 32.11 -1.99 -31.07
N GLU A 182 32.86 -0.91 -30.87
CA GLU A 182 34.27 -1.02 -30.50
C GLU A 182 34.38 -1.69 -29.11
N ILE A 183 35.35 -2.59 -28.97
CA ILE A 183 35.64 -3.25 -27.69
C ILE A 183 36.30 -2.22 -26.76
N SER A 184 35.80 -2.10 -25.53
CA SER A 184 36.32 -1.11 -24.57
C SER A 184 37.81 -1.35 -24.30
N ARG A 185 38.61 -0.30 -24.48
CA ARG A 185 40.06 -0.28 -24.25
C ARG A 185 40.44 -0.24 -22.76
N ARG A 186 39.47 0.10 -21.89
CA ARG A 186 39.68 0.27 -20.45
C ARG A 186 39.88 -1.08 -19.73
N VAL A 187 39.39 -2.15 -20.34
CA VAL A 187 39.74 -3.51 -19.97
C VAL A 187 41.12 -3.77 -20.54
N ARG A 188 42.15 -3.65 -19.69
CA ARG A 188 43.49 -4.16 -20.00
C ARG A 188 43.30 -5.57 -20.54
N VAL A 189 43.67 -5.81 -21.79
CA VAL A 189 43.58 -7.14 -22.41
C VAL A 189 44.42 -8.07 -21.53
N ILE A 190 43.79 -8.77 -20.59
CA ILE A 190 44.47 -9.62 -19.63
C ILE A 190 44.96 -10.83 -20.41
N GLN A 191 46.23 -10.75 -20.83
CA GLN A 191 47.21 -11.83 -21.01
C GLN A 191 46.91 -12.92 -22.06
N ALA A 192 47.79 -13.09 -23.02
CA ALA A 192 47.76 -14.12 -24.06
C ALA A 192 47.92 -15.59 -23.55
N SER A 193 47.53 -15.90 -22.31
CA SER A 193 47.90 -17.16 -21.63
C SER A 193 46.84 -17.74 -20.68
N ALA A 194 45.56 -17.39 -20.82
CA ALA A 194 44.47 -18.12 -20.17
C ALA A 194 43.54 -18.64 -21.26
N ASP A 195 43.03 -19.87 -21.09
CA ASP A 195 42.13 -20.56 -22.04
C ASP A 195 41.08 -19.59 -22.59
N GLU A 196 40.95 -19.54 -23.92
CA GLU A 196 40.19 -18.54 -24.68
C GLU A 196 38.70 -18.43 -24.29
N ALA A 197 38.18 -19.38 -23.51
CA ALA A 197 36.76 -19.57 -23.23
C ALA A 197 36.14 -18.56 -22.25
N GLU A 198 36.91 -17.78 -21.47
CA GLU A 198 36.35 -17.06 -20.31
C GLU A 198 36.41 -15.53 -20.36
N ARG A 199 36.97 -14.92 -21.42
CA ARG A 199 37.01 -13.45 -21.52
C ARG A 199 35.72 -12.88 -22.10
N ARG A 200 34.83 -12.44 -21.21
CA ARG A 200 33.65 -11.65 -21.59
C ARG A 200 34.06 -10.36 -22.32
N VAL A 201 33.49 -10.14 -23.50
CA VAL A 201 33.69 -8.91 -24.26
C VAL A 201 33.01 -7.76 -23.52
N VAL A 202 33.68 -6.61 -23.44
CA VAL A 202 33.11 -5.40 -22.82
C VAL A 202 32.96 -4.32 -23.88
N VAL A 203 31.79 -3.69 -23.90
CA VAL A 203 31.45 -2.58 -24.81
C VAL A 203 30.83 -1.44 -24.04
N GLU A 204 30.90 -0.23 -24.58
CA GLU A 204 30.18 0.92 -24.04
C GLU A 204 28.81 1.06 -24.70
N LEU A 205 27.77 1.13 -23.86
CA LEU A 205 26.38 1.28 -24.29
C LEU A 205 25.78 2.55 -23.67
N GLN A 206 25.02 3.27 -24.48
CA GLN A 206 24.20 4.39 -24.04
C GLN A 206 22.81 3.91 -23.66
N PHE A 207 22.37 4.26 -22.47
CA PHE A 207 21.09 3.80 -21.94
C PHE A 207 20.39 4.86 -21.09
N PHE A 208 19.12 4.59 -20.78
CA PHE A 208 18.29 5.39 -19.90
C PHE A 208 17.61 4.50 -18.85
N ILE A 209 17.55 4.99 -17.61
CA ILE A 209 16.69 4.49 -16.53
C ILE A 209 16.00 5.71 -15.93
N GLY A 210 14.67 5.76 -16.02
CA GLY A 210 13.94 6.98 -15.72
C GLY A 210 14.38 8.14 -16.61
N ASP A 211 14.66 9.28 -15.98
CA ASP A 211 15.22 10.49 -16.61
C ASP A 211 16.77 10.46 -16.73
N HIS A 212 17.43 9.43 -16.20
CA HIS A 212 18.89 9.36 -16.13
C HIS A 212 19.48 8.68 -17.36
N GLN A 213 20.21 9.47 -18.14
CA GLN A 213 20.94 9.03 -19.32
C GLN A 213 22.42 8.85 -18.99
N GLN A 214 23.00 7.72 -19.38
CA GLN A 214 24.42 7.45 -19.18
C GLN A 214 25.01 6.57 -20.26
N VAL A 215 26.30 6.72 -20.51
CA VAL A 215 27.13 5.75 -21.24
C VAL A 215 27.94 4.98 -20.20
N ALA A 216 27.87 3.65 -20.23
CA ALA A 216 28.62 2.80 -19.31
C ALA A 216 29.07 1.50 -19.97
N GLU A 217 29.99 0.81 -19.30
CA GLU A 217 30.53 -0.47 -19.74
C GLU A 217 29.60 -1.63 -19.36
N PHE A 218 29.36 -2.50 -20.34
CA PHE A 218 28.59 -3.73 -20.17
C PHE A 218 29.40 -4.92 -20.69
N THR A 219 29.41 -6.00 -19.91
CA THR A 219 29.86 -7.30 -20.42
C THR A 219 28.77 -7.93 -21.28
N LEU A 220 29.15 -8.42 -22.45
CA LEU A 220 28.29 -9.26 -23.29
C LEU A 220 28.28 -10.68 -22.72
N ALA A 221 27.09 -11.21 -22.41
CA ALA A 221 26.93 -12.54 -21.85
C ALA A 221 25.65 -13.20 -22.38
N ASP A 222 25.66 -14.52 -22.56
CA ASP A 222 24.44 -15.27 -22.83
C ASP A 222 23.64 -15.41 -21.52
N ARG A 223 22.46 -14.79 -21.49
CA ARG A 223 21.58 -14.76 -20.32
C ARG A 223 20.25 -15.48 -20.59
N THR A 224 20.20 -16.34 -21.61
CA THR A 224 18.97 -17.05 -22.03
C THR A 224 18.26 -17.81 -20.90
N ASN A 225 19.01 -18.31 -19.91
CA ASN A 225 18.48 -19.06 -18.78
C ASN A 225 18.16 -18.18 -17.55
N LEU A 226 18.23 -16.86 -17.67
CA LEU A 226 17.99 -15.91 -16.58
C LEU A 226 16.72 -15.10 -16.83
N THR A 227 16.11 -14.61 -15.76
CA THR A 227 14.85 -13.85 -15.82
C THR A 227 14.98 -12.45 -16.43
N TYR A 228 16.16 -11.83 -16.31
CA TYR A 228 16.39 -10.45 -16.73
C TYR A 228 17.52 -10.38 -17.75
N GLU A 229 17.22 -9.77 -18.90
CA GLU A 229 18.14 -9.59 -20.02
C GLU A 229 19.26 -8.61 -19.66
N VAL A 230 18.98 -7.66 -18.77
CA VAL A 230 19.95 -6.66 -18.32
C VAL A 230 20.17 -6.78 -16.82
N LEU A 231 21.42 -6.64 -16.40
CA LEU A 231 21.82 -6.51 -15.01
C LEU A 231 22.65 -5.25 -14.84
N ILE A 232 22.29 -4.41 -13.86
CA ILE A 232 22.97 -3.17 -13.52
C ILE A 232 23.78 -3.37 -12.25
N GLY A 233 25.10 -3.34 -12.38
CA GLY A 233 26.07 -3.56 -11.31
C GLY A 233 26.65 -2.27 -10.73
N ARG A 234 27.57 -2.43 -9.77
CA ARG A 234 28.21 -1.32 -9.04
C ARG A 234 28.99 -0.34 -9.90
N ASN A 235 29.49 -0.74 -11.07
CA ASN A 235 30.13 0.18 -12.03
C ASN A 235 29.21 1.30 -12.50
N ILE A 236 27.89 1.11 -12.43
CA ILE A 236 26.88 2.15 -12.68
C ILE A 236 26.35 2.69 -11.35
N LEU A 237 26.03 1.83 -10.39
CA LEU A 237 25.27 2.23 -9.19
C LEU A 237 26.03 3.20 -8.27
N ARG A 238 27.34 3.01 -8.05
CA ARG A 238 28.10 3.69 -6.99
C ARG A 238 27.94 5.21 -6.96
N ASP A 239 27.95 5.84 -8.13
CA ASP A 239 28.03 7.30 -8.21
C ASP A 239 26.68 7.98 -8.45
N VAL A 240 25.73 7.29 -9.09
CA VAL A 240 24.52 7.95 -9.61
C VAL A 240 23.19 7.41 -9.06
N MET A 241 23.16 6.26 -8.37
CA MET A 241 21.90 5.61 -7.98
C MET A 241 21.86 5.16 -6.52
N LEU A 242 20.66 5.07 -5.96
CA LEU A 242 20.34 4.48 -4.66
C LEU A 242 19.24 3.44 -4.87
N VAL A 243 19.43 2.25 -4.32
CA VAL A 243 18.51 1.12 -4.55
C VAL A 243 17.53 1.01 -3.38
N ASP A 244 16.24 1.13 -3.68
CA ASP A 244 15.14 0.81 -2.78
C ASP A 244 14.59 -0.57 -3.13
N VAL A 245 14.99 -1.58 -2.37
CA VAL A 245 14.62 -2.98 -2.61
C VAL A 245 13.13 -3.27 -2.36
N GLY A 246 12.38 -2.33 -1.76
CA GLY A 246 10.95 -2.47 -1.53
C GLY A 246 10.09 -2.01 -2.72
N LYS A 247 10.72 -1.56 -3.81
CA LYS A 247 10.05 -1.03 -5.00
C LYS A 247 10.51 -1.76 -6.26
N GLU A 248 9.62 -1.81 -7.24
CA GLU A 248 9.94 -2.12 -8.63
C GLU A 248 9.40 -0.99 -9.51
N TYR A 249 10.06 -0.70 -10.62
CA TYR A 249 9.68 0.35 -11.56
C TYR A 249 9.46 1.70 -10.86
N ALA A 250 10.40 2.07 -9.97
CA ALA A 250 10.32 3.32 -9.22
C ALA A 250 10.50 4.54 -10.15
N THR A 251 11.08 4.32 -11.32
CA THR A 251 11.33 5.33 -12.35
C THR A 251 10.43 5.16 -13.57
N GLU A 252 10.21 6.26 -14.28
CA GLU A 252 9.47 6.28 -15.55
C GLU A 252 10.34 6.88 -16.65
N LEU A 253 10.48 6.14 -17.75
CA LEU A 253 11.14 6.62 -18.95
C LEU A 253 10.37 7.82 -19.56
N PRO A 254 11.04 8.75 -20.25
CA PRO A 254 10.40 9.83 -20.99
C PRO A 254 9.28 9.35 -21.91
N GLU A 255 8.19 10.12 -22.02
CA GLU A 255 7.06 9.79 -22.90
C GLU A 255 7.48 9.55 -24.36
N SER A 256 8.44 10.32 -24.86
CA SER A 256 8.99 10.20 -26.21
C SER A 256 9.58 8.80 -26.49
N ILE A 257 10.13 8.15 -25.47
CA ILE A 257 10.71 6.80 -25.57
C ILE A 257 9.62 5.73 -25.42
N ARG A 258 8.65 5.95 -24.53
CA ARG A 258 7.55 5.02 -24.26
C ARG A 258 6.62 4.88 -25.46
N ASN A 259 6.23 5.99 -26.09
CA ASN A 259 5.24 6.00 -27.17
C ASN A 259 5.78 5.40 -28.48
N ASN A 260 7.08 5.52 -28.74
CA ASN A 260 7.71 4.93 -29.93
C ASN A 260 7.72 3.40 -29.90
N ASN A 261 7.69 2.79 -28.70
CA ASN A 261 7.67 1.33 -28.55
C ASN A 261 6.25 0.73 -28.57
N GLY A 262 5.20 1.54 -28.46
CA GLY A 262 3.80 1.08 -28.45
C GLY A 262 3.13 0.99 -29.83
N ASN A 263 3.75 1.54 -30.88
CA ASN A 263 3.17 1.65 -32.23
C ASN A 263 3.59 0.53 -33.21
N GLU A 264 4.29 -0.51 -32.75
CA GLU A 264 4.68 -1.67 -33.58
C GLU A 264 4.01 -3.00 -33.13
N SER A 265 2.87 -2.92 -32.44
CA SER A 265 2.04 -4.09 -32.08
C SER A 265 0.96 -4.40 -33.11
#